data_AF-X7F494-F1
#
_entry.id   AF-X7F494-F1
#
_cell.length_a   1.000
_cell.length_b   1.000
_cell.length_c   1.000
_cell.angle_alpha   90.00
_cell.angle_beta   90.00
_cell.angle_gamma   90.00
#
_symmetry.space_group_name_H-M   'P 1'
#
loop_
_entity.id
_entity.type
_entity.pdbx_description
1 polymer ?
#
loop_
_entity_poly.entity_id
_entity_poly.type
_entity_poly.pdbx_seq_one_letter_code
_entity_poly.pdbx_strand_id
1 'polypeptide(L)'
;MSVTSTGLFWTPRSGGMMSATLVVPLHAVLETAVGSKRRDRIFETSGFRALPRQDTPVPEGKIARLHETIRGDVPSLAPEILDRAGRVAAEVVVSERITPETRLLLQNMPWSLAAWLVGRLARQNAWAFSGSGLFAIQTTSRFALFNNPLTRGAEASAPACHFHTAMFEHMFQRLVHRDFLCSEVTCCGAGHDSCTFCLSI
;
A
#
# COMPACT_ATOMS: atom_id res chain seq x y z
N MET A 1 -16.26 -24.80 -6.66
CA MET A 1 -17.71 -24.51 -6.72
C MET A 1 -17.88 -23.03 -6.46
N SER A 2 -18.65 -22.39 -7.36
CA SER A 2 -18.92 -20.96 -7.43
C SER A 2 -19.48 -20.39 -6.13
N VAL A 3 -19.08 -19.16 -5.78
CA VAL A 3 -20.00 -18.19 -5.17
C VAL A 3 -19.75 -16.81 -5.81
N THR A 4 -20.39 -16.57 -6.94
CA THR A 4 -20.87 -15.23 -7.31
C THR A 4 -22.19 -14.98 -6.56
N SER A 5 -22.23 -13.98 -5.69
CA SER A 5 -23.48 -13.32 -5.30
C SER A 5 -23.24 -11.87 -4.89
N THR A 6 -24.01 -11.00 -5.52
CA THR A 6 -23.99 -9.53 -5.52
C THR A 6 -24.95 -9.02 -4.44
N GLY A 7 -24.53 -8.07 -3.60
CA GLY A 7 -25.40 -7.42 -2.60
C GLY A 7 -25.16 -5.91 -2.50
N LEU A 8 -26.26 -5.15 -2.43
CA LEU A 8 -26.34 -3.67 -2.52
C LEU A 8 -25.91 -2.92 -1.25
N PHE A 9 -25.63 -3.62 -0.16
CA PHE A 9 -25.09 -3.07 1.08
C PHE A 9 -24.00 -4.02 1.57
N TRP A 10 -22.76 -3.68 1.27
CA TRP A 10 -21.61 -4.48 1.67
C TRP A 10 -21.30 -4.20 3.14
N THR A 11 -21.41 -5.22 3.99
CA THR A 11 -20.80 -5.21 5.32
C THR A 11 -19.28 -5.22 5.14
N PRO A 12 -18.51 -4.30 5.75
CA PRO A 12 -17.06 -4.33 5.63
C PRO A 12 -16.55 -5.69 6.11
N ARG A 13 -15.70 -6.36 5.32
CA ARG A 13 -14.80 -7.38 5.87
C ARG A 13 -14.20 -6.82 7.14
N SER A 14 -14.31 -7.58 8.22
CA SER A 14 -13.96 -7.22 9.61
C SER A 14 -12.80 -6.23 9.67
N GLY A 15 -13.02 -5.06 10.26
CA GLY A 15 -11.94 -4.12 10.54
C GLY A 15 -10.74 -4.86 11.13
N GLY A 16 -9.54 -4.56 10.62
CA GLY A 16 -8.32 -5.20 11.11
C GLY A 16 -7.68 -6.22 10.17
N MET A 17 -8.10 -6.35 8.91
CA MET A 17 -7.44 -7.21 7.91
C MET A 17 -6.96 -6.40 6.70
N MET A 18 -5.84 -6.82 6.12
CA MET A 18 -5.18 -6.20 4.97
C MET A 18 -4.68 -7.28 4.00
N SER A 19 -4.23 -6.87 2.82
CA SER A 19 -3.72 -7.79 1.80
C SER A 19 -2.30 -8.27 2.13
N ALA A 20 -2.00 -9.55 1.82
CA ALA A 20 -0.65 -10.09 1.86
C ALA A 20 0.33 -9.38 0.90
N THR A 21 -0.16 -8.63 -0.08
CA THR A 21 0.67 -7.78 -0.97
C THR A 21 1.45 -6.70 -0.20
N LEU A 22 1.06 -6.37 1.03
CA LEU A 22 1.83 -5.47 1.90
C LEU A 22 2.98 -6.18 2.65
N VAL A 23 3.07 -7.51 2.56
CA VAL A 23 4.04 -8.32 3.30
C VAL A 23 5.00 -9.05 2.36
N VAL A 24 4.48 -9.70 1.32
CA VAL A 24 5.25 -10.55 0.41
C VAL A 24 6.42 -9.80 -0.25
N PRO A 25 6.24 -8.59 -0.82
CA PRO A 25 7.33 -7.84 -1.42
C PRO A 25 8.45 -7.50 -0.43
N LEU A 26 8.12 -7.20 0.83
CA LEU A 26 9.11 -6.87 1.85
C LEU A 26 10.06 -8.03 2.10
N HIS A 27 9.60 -9.28 2.00
CA HIS A 27 10.44 -10.45 2.21
C HIS A 27 11.62 -10.50 1.23
N ALA A 28 11.34 -10.31 -0.06
CA ALA A 28 12.36 -10.35 -1.11
C ALA A 28 13.27 -9.10 -1.08
N VAL A 29 12.69 -7.93 -0.82
CA VAL A 29 13.46 -6.67 -0.73
C VAL A 29 14.40 -6.68 0.48
N LEU A 30 13.93 -7.13 1.64
CA LEU A 30 14.77 -7.25 2.84
C LEU A 30 15.91 -8.25 2.66
N GLU A 31 15.66 -9.38 2.01
CA GLU A 31 16.72 -10.36 1.73
C GLU A 31 17.83 -9.74 0.89
N THR A 32 17.47 -8.99 -0.14
CA THR A 32 18.42 -8.30 -1.02
C THR A 32 19.19 -7.21 -0.26
N ALA A 33 18.51 -6.44 0.60
CA ALA A 33 19.10 -5.28 1.26
C ALA A 33 19.97 -5.63 2.47
N VAL A 34 19.58 -6.65 3.26
CA VAL A 34 20.22 -6.93 4.57
C VAL A 34 20.55 -8.41 4.81
N GLY A 35 20.32 -9.26 3.81
CA GLY A 35 20.59 -10.69 3.87
C GLY A 35 19.53 -11.52 4.60
N SER A 36 19.49 -12.81 4.27
CA SER A 36 18.47 -13.77 4.71
C SER A 36 18.31 -13.83 6.24
N LYS A 37 19.43 -13.87 6.99
CA LYS A 37 19.40 -13.99 8.46
C LYS A 37 18.68 -12.81 9.14
N ARG A 38 18.94 -11.58 8.70
CA ARG A 38 18.33 -10.39 9.30
C ARG A 38 16.87 -10.24 8.86
N ARG A 39 16.58 -10.56 7.60
CA ARG A 39 15.22 -10.66 7.06
C ARG A 39 14.37 -11.65 7.87
N ASP A 40 14.88 -12.84 8.16
CA ASP A 40 14.18 -13.85 8.97
C ASP A 40 13.89 -13.35 10.38
N ARG A 41 14.89 -12.73 11.05
CA ARG A 41 14.72 -12.14 12.38
C ARG A 41 13.64 -11.05 12.40
N ILE A 42 13.62 -10.17 11.39
CA ILE A 42 12.60 -9.11 11.28
C ILE A 42 11.21 -9.74 11.16
N PHE A 43 11.03 -10.71 10.26
CA PHE A 43 9.74 -11.38 10.06
C PHE A 43 9.27 -12.14 11.31
N GLU A 44 10.17 -12.88 11.96
CA GLU A 44 9.86 -13.61 13.19
C GLU A 44 9.47 -12.65 14.32
N THR A 45 10.24 -11.56 14.49
CA THR A 45 9.95 -10.50 15.48
C THR A 45 8.58 -9.89 15.22
N SER A 46 8.19 -9.71 13.97
CA SER A 46 6.86 -9.19 13.60
C SER A 46 5.73 -10.24 13.68
N GLY A 47 6.04 -11.48 14.05
CA GLY A 47 5.09 -12.57 14.24
C GLY A 47 4.78 -13.40 12.98
N PHE A 48 5.58 -13.28 11.92
CA PHE A 48 5.49 -14.09 10.72
C PHE A 48 6.42 -15.31 10.82
N ARG A 49 5.86 -16.46 11.18
CA ARG A 49 6.58 -17.76 11.17
C ARG A 49 6.73 -18.35 9.77
N ALA A 50 5.83 -17.95 8.87
CA ALA A 50 5.83 -18.32 7.46
C ALA A 50 5.26 -17.16 6.65
N LEU A 51 5.68 -17.05 5.39
CA LEU A 51 5.17 -16.04 4.48
C LEU A 51 3.71 -16.34 4.13
N PRO A 52 2.78 -15.36 4.24
CA PRO A 52 1.40 -15.59 3.85
C PRO A 52 1.31 -15.83 2.34
N ARG A 53 0.34 -16.66 1.93
CA ARG A 53 -0.05 -16.73 0.52
C ARG A 53 -0.68 -15.40 0.10
N GLN A 54 -0.48 -15.05 -1.17
CA GLN A 54 -0.89 -13.76 -1.73
C GLN A 54 -2.40 -13.49 -1.67
N ASP A 55 -3.20 -14.55 -1.78
CA ASP A 55 -4.66 -14.55 -1.69
C ASP A 55 -5.20 -14.44 -0.25
N THR A 56 -4.34 -14.59 0.75
CA THR A 56 -4.74 -14.72 2.16
C THR A 56 -4.75 -13.35 2.85
N PRO A 57 -5.89 -12.89 3.40
CA PRO A 57 -5.92 -11.70 4.22
C PRO A 57 -5.04 -11.85 5.47
N VAL A 58 -4.29 -10.80 5.80
CA VAL A 58 -3.36 -10.77 6.94
C VAL A 58 -3.88 -9.78 7.99
N PRO A 59 -3.83 -10.12 9.30
CA PRO A 59 -4.20 -9.18 10.34
C PRO A 59 -3.35 -7.91 10.30
N GLU A 60 -3.99 -6.74 10.29
CA GLU A 60 -3.32 -5.44 10.13
C GLU A 60 -2.25 -5.22 11.21
N GLY A 61 -2.47 -5.73 12.43
CA GLY A 61 -1.54 -5.57 13.53
C GLY A 61 -0.19 -6.23 13.24
N LYS A 62 -0.17 -7.35 12.51
CA LYS A 62 1.07 -8.03 12.10
C LYS A 62 1.80 -7.21 11.02
N ILE A 63 1.06 -6.62 10.09
CA ILE A 63 1.63 -5.75 9.05
C ILE A 63 2.18 -4.47 9.67
N ALA A 64 1.41 -3.82 10.53
CA ALA A 64 1.84 -2.63 11.28
C ALA A 64 3.15 -2.90 12.04
N ARG A 65 3.20 -4.01 12.79
CA ARG A 65 4.39 -4.45 13.51
C ARG A 65 5.58 -4.73 12.57
N LEU A 66 5.34 -5.26 11.38
CA LEU A 66 6.39 -5.47 10.38
C LEU A 66 7.00 -4.15 9.90
N HIS A 67 6.16 -3.18 9.55
CA HIS A 67 6.65 -1.86 9.15
C HIS A 67 7.38 -1.14 10.29
N GLU A 68 6.87 -1.26 11.51
CA GLU A 68 7.53 -0.75 12.72
C GLU A 68 8.88 -1.43 12.97
N THR A 69 8.94 -2.76 12.88
CA THR A 69 10.18 -3.53 13.07
C THR A 69 11.23 -3.15 12.03
N ILE A 70 10.84 -2.95 10.76
CA ILE A 70 11.76 -2.49 9.71
C ILE A 70 12.32 -1.11 10.05
N ARG A 71 11.47 -0.16 10.47
CA ARG A 71 11.90 1.19 10.87
C ARG A 71 12.83 1.16 12.08
N GLY A 72 12.61 0.26 13.04
CA GLY A 72 13.45 0.11 14.23
C GLY A 72 14.77 -0.63 13.99
N ASP A 73 14.74 -1.75 13.26
CA ASP A 73 15.91 -2.61 13.06
C ASP A 73 16.86 -2.05 12.01
N VAL A 74 16.36 -1.40 10.96
CA VAL A 74 17.16 -0.91 9.82
C VAL A 74 16.82 0.55 9.46
N PRO A 75 16.90 1.50 10.40
CA PRO A 75 16.37 2.86 10.22
C PRO A 75 16.94 3.61 9.01
N SER A 76 18.23 3.44 8.71
CA SER A 76 18.89 4.09 7.56
C SER A 76 18.45 3.53 6.20
N LEU A 77 18.08 2.25 6.14
CA LEU A 77 17.65 1.58 4.90
C LEU A 77 16.13 1.50 4.77
N ALA A 78 15.39 1.74 5.86
CA ALA A 78 13.94 1.60 5.91
C ALA A 78 13.22 2.41 4.82
N PRO A 79 13.57 3.68 4.54
CA PRO A 79 12.93 4.44 3.45
C PRO A 79 13.06 3.76 2.09
N GLU A 80 14.28 3.31 1.72
CA GLU A 80 14.56 2.64 0.44
C GLU A 80 13.85 1.28 0.35
N ILE A 81 13.91 0.49 1.43
CA ILE A 81 13.27 -0.84 1.50
C ILE A 81 11.75 -0.69 1.34
N LEU A 82 11.14 0.26 2.04
CA LEU A 82 9.70 0.48 2.01
C LEU A 82 9.25 1.04 0.66
N ASP A 83 10.00 1.97 0.06
CA ASP A 83 9.72 2.47 -1.30
C ASP A 83 9.76 1.32 -2.32
N ARG A 84 10.87 0.57 -2.36
CA ARG A 84 11.03 -0.54 -3.31
C ARG A 84 9.97 -1.61 -3.15
N ALA A 85 9.62 -1.96 -1.91
CA ALA A 85 8.55 -2.90 -1.64
C ALA A 85 7.18 -2.37 -2.07
N GLY A 86 6.92 -1.07 -1.89
CA GLY A 86 5.71 -0.41 -2.38
C GLY A 86 5.57 -0.47 -3.90
N ARG A 87 6.66 -0.26 -4.65
CA ARG A 87 6.66 -0.40 -6.12
C ARG A 87 6.37 -1.83 -6.57
N VAL A 88 7.03 -2.82 -5.95
CA VAL A 88 6.77 -4.23 -6.23
C VAL A 88 5.34 -4.62 -5.87
N ALA A 89 4.81 -4.10 -4.76
CA ALA A 89 3.42 -4.28 -4.36
C ALA A 89 2.44 -3.72 -5.40
N ALA A 90 2.73 -2.56 -6.00
CA ALA A 90 1.92 -1.98 -7.06
C ALA A 90 1.91 -2.86 -8.33
N GLU A 91 3.05 -3.39 -8.76
CA GLU A 91 3.11 -4.31 -9.91
C GLU A 91 2.29 -5.58 -9.68
N VAL A 92 2.36 -6.13 -8.46
CA VAL A 92 1.50 -7.24 -8.04
C VAL A 92 0.02 -6.87 -8.17
N VAL A 93 -0.41 -5.74 -7.61
CA VAL A 93 -1.81 -5.30 -7.69
C VAL A 93 -2.26 -5.11 -9.14
N VAL A 94 -1.44 -4.47 -9.96
CA VAL A 94 -1.75 -4.21 -11.37
C VAL A 94 -1.87 -5.52 -12.14
N SER A 95 -0.91 -6.44 -11.99
CA SER A 95 -0.91 -7.71 -12.73
C SER A 95 -2.03 -8.66 -12.33
N GLU A 96 -2.41 -8.69 -11.05
CA GLU A 96 -3.45 -9.61 -10.56
C GLU A 96 -4.87 -9.09 -10.73
N ARG A 97 -5.06 -7.76 -10.74
CA ARG A 97 -6.40 -7.16 -10.68
C ARG A 97 -6.82 -6.43 -11.94
N ILE A 98 -5.88 -6.05 -12.80
CA ILE A 98 -6.16 -5.22 -13.97
C ILE A 98 -5.77 -5.99 -15.24
N THR A 99 -6.78 -6.29 -16.06
CA THR A 99 -6.53 -6.96 -17.34
C THR A 99 -5.72 -6.07 -18.29
N PRO A 100 -4.95 -6.65 -19.23
CA PRO A 100 -4.18 -5.86 -20.21
C PRO A 100 -5.04 -4.89 -21.02
N GLU A 101 -6.27 -5.28 -21.36
CA GLU A 101 -7.23 -4.47 -22.10
C GLU A 101 -7.70 -3.28 -21.25
N THR A 102 -8.02 -3.53 -19.97
CA THR A 102 -8.41 -2.46 -19.03
C THR A 102 -7.28 -1.46 -18.86
N ARG A 103 -6.04 -1.94 -18.74
CA ARG A 103 -4.86 -1.07 -18.64
C ARG A 103 -4.68 -0.24 -19.91
N LEU A 104 -4.81 -0.83 -21.09
CA LEU A 104 -4.70 -0.11 -22.37
C LEU A 104 -5.80 0.94 -22.51
N LEU A 105 -7.03 0.63 -22.09
CA LEU A 105 -8.12 1.60 -22.09
C LEU A 105 -7.81 2.79 -21.17
N LEU A 106 -7.36 2.54 -19.95
CA LEU A 106 -7.02 3.60 -18.99
C LEU A 106 -5.87 4.49 -19.51
N GLN A 107 -4.85 3.89 -20.13
CA GLN A 107 -3.70 4.62 -20.69
C GLN A 107 -4.03 5.50 -21.90
N ASN A 108 -5.14 5.21 -22.61
CA ASN A 108 -5.60 6.00 -23.75
C ASN A 108 -6.65 7.06 -23.39
N MET A 109 -7.12 7.09 -22.14
CA MET A 109 -8.05 8.10 -21.66
C MET A 109 -7.32 9.40 -21.27
N PRO A 110 -8.03 10.55 -21.24
CA PRO A 110 -7.50 11.74 -20.58
C PRO A 110 -7.08 11.41 -19.16
N TRP A 111 -5.86 11.81 -18.79
CA TRP A 111 -5.23 11.38 -17.53
C TRP A 111 -6.10 11.65 -16.30
N SER A 112 -6.87 12.74 -16.29
CA SER A 112 -7.72 13.12 -15.16
C SER A 112 -8.89 12.16 -14.95
N LEU A 113 -9.48 11.66 -16.04
CA LEU A 113 -10.56 10.66 -15.97
C LEU A 113 -10.00 9.31 -15.51
N ALA A 114 -8.88 8.88 -16.09
CA ALA A 114 -8.23 7.63 -15.71
C ALA A 114 -7.76 7.68 -14.24
N ALA A 115 -7.16 8.78 -13.78
CA ALA A 115 -6.77 8.98 -12.39
C ALA A 115 -7.98 8.91 -11.44
N TRP A 116 -9.09 9.54 -11.80
CA TRP A 116 -10.32 9.47 -11.02
C TRP A 116 -10.90 8.05 -10.93
N LEU A 117 -10.92 7.30 -12.04
CA LEU A 117 -11.38 5.91 -12.08
C LEU A 117 -10.49 4.99 -11.23
N VAL A 118 -9.16 5.12 -11.35
CA VAL A 118 -8.19 4.38 -10.55
C VAL A 118 -8.35 4.71 -9.07
N GLY A 119 -8.46 6.00 -8.72
CA GLY A 119 -8.71 6.43 -7.33
C GLY A 119 -10.02 5.86 -6.78
N ARG A 120 -11.09 5.87 -7.58
CA ARG A 120 -12.40 5.27 -7.20
C ARG A 120 -12.28 3.77 -6.95
N LEU A 121 -11.58 3.04 -7.81
CA LEU A 121 -11.33 1.60 -7.64
C LEU A 121 -10.49 1.32 -6.39
N ALA A 122 -9.46 2.15 -6.15
CA ALA A 122 -8.63 2.07 -4.94
C ALA A 122 -9.50 2.28 -3.68
N ARG A 123 -10.39 3.27 -3.67
CA ARG A 123 -11.32 3.51 -2.56
C ARG A 123 -12.26 2.34 -2.29
N GLN A 124 -12.78 1.70 -3.34
CA GLN A 124 -13.62 0.50 -3.19
C GLN A 124 -12.86 -0.70 -2.60
N ASN A 125 -11.55 -0.76 -2.83
CA ASN A 125 -10.67 -1.82 -2.36
C ASN A 125 -9.78 -1.38 -1.19
N ALA A 126 -10.12 -0.27 -0.51
CA ALA A 126 -9.25 0.38 0.45
C ALA A 126 -8.79 -0.55 1.57
N TRP A 127 -9.67 -1.44 2.04
CA TRP A 127 -9.36 -2.45 3.07
C TRP A 127 -8.04 -3.19 2.81
N ALA A 128 -7.68 -3.41 1.53
CA ALA A 128 -6.47 -4.13 1.16
C ALA A 128 -5.20 -3.42 1.64
N PHE A 129 -5.16 -2.08 1.65
CA PHE A 129 -3.98 -1.29 1.99
C PHE A 129 -4.19 -0.30 3.15
N SER A 130 -5.43 -0.03 3.54
CA SER A 130 -5.78 0.84 4.68
C SER A 130 -6.17 0.05 5.92
N GLY A 131 -6.51 -1.24 5.81
CA GLY A 131 -7.02 -2.02 6.93
C GLY A 131 -8.27 -1.39 7.53
N SER A 132 -8.25 -1.13 8.83
CA SER A 132 -9.28 -0.37 9.55
C SER A 132 -9.28 1.15 9.26
N GLY A 133 -8.24 1.67 8.60
CA GLY A 133 -8.13 3.08 8.22
C GLY A 133 -9.10 3.48 7.10
N LEU A 134 -9.45 4.77 7.07
CA LEU A 134 -10.37 5.34 6.08
C LEU A 134 -9.57 5.99 4.94
N PHE A 135 -9.76 5.50 3.71
CA PHE A 135 -9.23 6.12 2.51
C PHE A 135 -10.27 7.02 1.85
N ALA A 136 -9.93 8.29 1.67
CA ALA A 136 -10.77 9.31 1.07
C ALA A 136 -10.08 9.93 -0.16
N ILE A 137 -10.88 10.19 -1.19
CA ILE A 137 -10.46 10.95 -2.37
C ILE A 137 -10.87 12.40 -2.11
N GLN A 138 -9.91 13.30 -1.94
CA GLN A 138 -10.17 14.73 -1.73
C GLN A 138 -10.34 15.45 -3.07
N THR A 139 -9.47 15.13 -4.03
CA THR A 139 -9.56 15.58 -5.42
C THR A 139 -9.05 14.46 -6.34
N THR A 140 -9.13 14.63 -7.65
CA THR A 140 -8.55 13.70 -8.64
C THR A 140 -7.06 13.42 -8.40
N SER A 141 -6.34 14.38 -7.82
CA SER A 141 -4.90 14.31 -7.57
C SER A 141 -4.53 14.31 -6.09
N ARG A 142 -5.49 14.13 -5.17
CA ARG A 142 -5.23 14.19 -3.73
C ARG A 142 -6.03 13.15 -2.96
N PHE A 143 -5.33 12.31 -2.21
CA PHE A 143 -5.91 11.24 -1.39
C PHE A 143 -5.51 11.41 0.07
N ALA A 144 -6.41 11.06 0.98
CA ALA A 144 -6.15 11.06 2.41
C ALA A 144 -6.42 9.67 3.00
N LEU A 145 -5.51 9.21 3.85
CA LEU A 145 -5.62 7.98 4.61
C LEU A 145 -5.60 8.29 6.11
N PHE A 146 -6.75 8.15 6.75
CA PHE A 146 -6.93 8.35 8.19
C PHE A 146 -6.69 7.05 8.94
N ASN A 147 -6.16 7.15 10.17
CA ASN A 147 -5.88 6.00 11.04
C ASN A 147 -5.03 4.93 10.33
N ASN A 148 -3.97 5.34 9.61
CA ASN A 148 -3.12 4.44 8.84
C ASN A 148 -2.45 3.41 9.77
N PRO A 149 -2.73 2.09 9.62
CA PRO A 149 -2.09 1.08 10.46
C PRO A 149 -0.56 1.06 10.31
N LEU A 150 -0.02 1.45 9.15
CA LEU A 150 1.43 1.39 8.89
C LEU A 150 2.23 2.49 9.61
N THR A 151 1.56 3.55 10.05
CA THR A 151 2.17 4.61 10.87
C THR A 151 2.05 4.36 12.37
N ARG A 152 1.45 3.23 12.78
CA ARG A 152 1.39 2.87 14.19
C ARG A 152 2.82 2.75 14.75
N GLY A 153 3.06 3.33 15.93
CA GLY A 153 4.39 3.40 16.54
C GLY A 153 5.42 4.21 15.75
N ALA A 154 5.02 5.00 14.75
CA ALA A 154 5.92 5.91 14.06
C ALA A 154 6.05 7.22 14.83
N GLU A 155 7.28 7.62 15.11
CA GLU A 155 7.64 8.96 15.55
C GLU A 155 8.58 9.54 14.50
N ALA A 156 8.02 10.25 13.52
CA ALA A 156 8.76 10.86 12.44
C ALA A 156 8.66 12.39 12.51
N SER A 157 9.75 13.08 12.21
CA SER A 157 9.76 14.54 12.08
C SER A 157 9.21 15.03 10.74
N ALA A 158 8.97 14.13 9.80
CA ALA A 158 8.52 14.38 8.44
C ALA A 158 7.64 13.22 7.93
N PRO A 159 6.95 13.38 6.78
CA PRO A 159 6.25 12.28 6.12
C PRO A 159 7.11 11.02 5.96
N ALA A 160 6.52 9.85 6.25
CA ALA A 160 7.26 8.59 6.43
C ALA A 160 6.53 7.36 5.84
N CYS A 161 5.42 7.55 5.15
CA CYS A 161 4.68 6.48 4.46
C CYS A 161 5.32 6.15 3.10
N HIS A 162 6.62 5.82 3.10
CA HIS A 162 7.36 5.51 1.87
C HIS A 162 6.72 4.38 1.06
N PHE A 163 6.18 3.36 1.75
CA PHE A 163 5.48 2.25 1.10
C PHE A 163 4.24 2.70 0.32
N HIS A 164 3.32 3.44 0.96
CA HIS A 164 2.11 3.91 0.28
C HIS A 164 2.42 4.92 -0.82
N THR A 165 3.38 5.83 -0.57
CA THR A 165 3.82 6.82 -1.56
C THR A 165 4.29 6.13 -2.84
N ALA A 166 5.21 5.18 -2.72
CA ALA A 166 5.76 4.45 -3.85
C ALA A 166 4.73 3.53 -4.52
N MET A 167 3.86 2.89 -3.73
CA MET A 167 2.78 2.06 -4.24
C MET A 167 1.79 2.87 -5.08
N PHE A 168 1.36 4.04 -4.60
CA PHE A 168 0.45 4.91 -5.35
C PHE A 168 1.13 5.51 -6.57
N GLU A 169 2.35 6.04 -6.44
CA GLU A 169 3.11 6.54 -7.59
C GLU A 169 3.17 5.51 -8.70
N HIS A 170 3.66 4.30 -8.38
CA HIS A 170 3.88 3.28 -9.38
C HIS A 170 2.57 2.75 -9.96
N MET A 171 1.52 2.58 -9.14
CA MET A 171 0.20 2.18 -9.64
C MET A 171 -0.34 3.19 -10.66
N PHE A 172 -0.23 4.49 -10.39
CA PHE A 172 -0.68 5.54 -11.32
C PHE A 172 0.22 5.65 -12.56
N GLN A 173 1.53 5.42 -12.43
CA GLN A 173 2.43 5.32 -13.58
C GLN A 173 2.04 4.19 -14.53
N ARG A 174 1.64 3.04 -13.97
CA ARG A 174 1.29 1.85 -14.75
C ARG A 174 -0.10 1.92 -15.34
N LEU A 175 -1.05 2.58 -14.67
CA LEU A 175 -2.45 2.60 -15.08
C LEU A 175 -2.87 3.88 -15.81
N VAL A 176 -2.20 5.01 -15.57
CA VAL A 176 -2.63 6.32 -16.07
C VAL A 176 -1.58 6.93 -16.98
N HIS A 177 -0.42 7.33 -16.45
CA HIS A 177 0.63 8.00 -17.21
C HIS A 177 1.99 7.83 -16.54
N ARG A 178 3.02 7.47 -17.32
CA ARG A 178 4.36 7.13 -16.79
C ARG A 178 5.06 8.24 -16.00
N ASP A 179 4.71 9.49 -16.24
CA ASP A 179 5.37 10.66 -15.63
C ASP A 179 4.68 11.09 -14.32
N PHE A 180 3.68 10.33 -13.83
CA PHE A 180 3.09 10.59 -12.52
C PHE A 180 4.10 10.45 -11.39
N LEU A 181 4.06 11.40 -10.47
CA LEU A 181 4.77 11.41 -9.20
C LEU A 181 3.76 11.42 -8.05
N CYS A 182 4.14 10.80 -6.92
CA CYS A 182 3.36 10.87 -5.69
C CYS A 182 4.23 11.45 -4.57
N SER A 183 3.71 12.45 -3.85
CA SER A 183 4.35 12.97 -2.64
C SER A 183 3.40 12.88 -1.45
N GLU A 184 3.91 12.45 -0.30
CA GLU A 184 3.19 12.56 0.97
C GLU A 184 3.43 13.95 1.57
N VAL A 185 2.35 14.69 1.83
CA VAL A 185 2.41 16.08 2.34
C VAL A 185 2.11 16.20 3.82
N THR A 186 1.33 15.27 4.38
CA THR A 186 1.05 15.14 5.82
C THR A 186 1.08 13.67 6.18
N CYS A 187 1.43 13.32 7.42
CA CYS A 187 1.57 11.92 7.86
C CYS A 187 1.08 11.74 9.29
N CYS A 188 0.32 10.67 9.53
CA CYS A 188 -0.08 10.27 10.88
C CYS A 188 1.11 9.95 11.78
N GLY A 189 2.19 9.37 11.22
CA GLY A 189 3.43 9.11 11.94
C GLY A 189 4.23 10.37 12.30
N ALA A 190 3.86 11.51 11.71
CA ALA A 190 4.39 12.83 12.06
C ALA A 190 3.35 13.67 12.86
N GLY A 191 2.34 13.02 13.47
CA GLY A 191 1.36 13.67 14.33
C GLY A 191 0.19 14.36 13.63
N HIS A 192 0.01 14.19 12.31
CA HIS A 192 -1.16 14.74 11.59
C HIS A 192 -2.37 13.81 11.64
N ASP A 193 -3.58 14.34 11.42
CA ASP A 193 -4.81 13.54 11.43
C ASP A 193 -4.90 12.51 10.28
N SER A 194 -4.17 12.75 9.19
CA SER A 194 -4.16 11.85 8.02
C SER A 194 -2.82 11.85 7.28
N CYS A 195 -2.54 10.72 6.65
CA CYS A 195 -1.51 10.59 5.64
C CYS A 195 -2.09 11.11 4.31
N THR A 196 -1.63 12.25 3.82
CA THR A 196 -2.16 12.86 2.60
C THR A 196 -1.16 12.74 1.46
N PHE A 197 -1.61 12.21 0.32
CA PHE A 197 -0.82 11.95 -0.86
C PHE A 197 -1.29 12.86 -2.01
N CYS A 198 -0.36 13.55 -2.66
CA CYS A 198 -0.60 14.39 -3.82
C CYS A 198 0.04 13.77 -5.06
N LEU A 199 -0.74 13.69 -6.14
CA LEU A 199 -0.30 13.26 -7.45
C LEU A 199 -0.02 14.47 -8.33
N SER A 200 1.09 14.43 -9.07
CA SER A 200 1.43 15.41 -10.10
C SER A 200 1.98 14.72 -11.35
N ILE A 201 1.89 15.42 -12.48
CA ILE A 201 2.63 15.15 -13.73
C ILE A 201 3.53 16.35 -13.98
#